data_AF-A0A937FPE7-F1
#
_entry.id   AF-A0A937FPE7-F1
#
_cell.length_a   1.000
_cell.length_b   1.000
_cell.length_c   1.000
_cell.angle_alpha   90.00
_cell.angle_beta   90.00
_cell.angle_gamma   90.00
#
_symmetry.space_group_name_H-M   'P 1'
#
loop_
_entity.id
_entity.type
_entity.pdbx_description
1 polymer ?
#
loop_
_entity_poly.entity_id
_entity_poly.type
_entity_poly.pdbx_seq_one_letter_code
_entity_poly.pdbx_strand_id
1 'polypeptide(L)' 'MAKDKVIVQSSLGILWFAGWLFTLGFLHLGFFKGILALLLWPYYIGIEMTPGGAD' A
#
# COMPACT_ATOMS: atom_id res chain seq x y z
N MET A 1 20.56 15.12 -21.46
CA MET A 1 20.32 14.91 -20.02
C MET A 1 18.83 15.14 -19.76
N ALA A 2 18.00 14.13 -20.00
CA ALA A 2 16.56 14.23 -19.75
C ALA A 2 16.36 14.21 -18.23
N LYS A 3 15.90 15.32 -17.67
CA LYS A 3 15.50 15.40 -16.28
C LYS A 3 14.12 14.74 -16.22
N ASP A 4 14.09 13.42 -16.10
CA ASP A 4 12.85 12.72 -15.82
C ASP A 4 12.33 13.27 -14.50
N LYS A 5 11.36 14.17 -14.62
CA LYS A 5 10.67 14.78 -13.50
C LYS A 5 9.93 13.61 -12.86
N VAL A 6 10.49 13.02 -11.82
CA VAL A 6 9.80 12.06 -10.97
C VAL A 6 8.62 12.82 -10.36
N ILE A 7 7.49 12.75 -11.05
CA ILE A 7 6.23 13.28 -10.55
C ILE A 7 5.79 12.23 -9.54
N VAL A 8 6.11 12.45 -8.26
CA VAL A 8 5.43 11.74 -7.18
C VAL A 8 3.95 12.08 -7.35
N GLN A 9 3.21 11.18 -7.97
CA GLN A 9 1.77 11.22 -7.98
C GLN A 9 1.33 10.88 -6.56
N SER A 10 1.33 11.89 -5.68
CA SER A 10 0.75 11.78 -4.33
C SER A 10 -0.71 11.27 -4.39
N SER A 11 -1.36 11.41 -5.55
CA SER A 11 -2.67 10.83 -5.86
C SER A 11 -2.70 9.30 -5.78
N LEU A 12 -1.63 8.58 -6.15
CA LEU A 12 -1.58 7.12 -6.01
C LEU A 12 -1.52 6.71 -4.53
N GLY A 13 -0.76 7.44 -3.71
CA GLY A 13 -0.69 7.19 -2.26
C GLY A 13 -2.02 7.48 -1.55
N ILE A 14 -2.71 8.55 -1.93
CA ILE A 14 -4.04 8.88 -1.38
C ILE A 14 -5.08 7.84 -1.83
N LEU A 15 -5.09 7.47 -3.11
CA LEU A 15 -6.04 6.47 -3.63
C LEU A 15 -5.82 5.11 -2.95
N TRP A 16 -4.56 4.73 -2.73
CA TRP A 16 -4.18 3.55 -1.98
C TRP A 16 -4.67 3.58 -0.54
N PHE A 17 -4.38 4.67 0.18
CA PHE A 17 -4.80 4.83 1.58
C PHE A 17 -6.32 4.89 1.73
N ALA A 18 -7.02 5.55 0.80
CA ALA A 18 -8.48 5.60 0.77
C ALA A 18 -9.09 4.21 0.48
N GLY A 19 -8.54 3.46 -0.48
CA GLY A 19 -8.96 2.09 -0.78
C GLY A 19 -8.83 1.18 0.44
N TRP A 20 -7.75 1.34 1.21
CA TRP A 20 -7.53 0.62 2.45
C TRP A 20 -8.54 0.92 3.55
N LEU A 21 -8.76 2.21 3.85
CA LEU A 21 -9.75 2.63 4.83
C LEU A 21 -11.15 2.15 4.46
N PHE A 22 -11.46 2.14 3.16
CA PHE A 22 -12.71 1.59 2.64
C PHE A 22 -12.83 0.09 2.92
N THR A 23 -11.80 -0.72 2.62
CA THR A 23 -11.82 -2.18 2.90
C THR A 23 -11.95 -2.47 4.40
N LEU A 24 -11.27 -1.70 5.26
CA LEU A 24 -11.36 -1.85 6.72
C LEU A 24 -12.77 -1.57 7.25
N GLY A 25 -13.40 -0.49 6.76
CA GLY A 25 -14.79 -0.16 7.09
C GLY A 25 -15.80 -1.15 6.53
N PHE A 26 -15.60 -1.62 5.29
CA PHE A 26 -16.45 -2.60 4.63
C PHE A 26 -16.45 -3.95 5.34
N LEU A 27 -15.28 -4.43 5.76
CA LEU A 27 -15.14 -5.76 6.35
C LEU A 27 -15.44 -5.78 7.87
N HIS A 28 -15.69 -4.61 8.47
CA HIS A 28 -16.03 -4.42 9.89
C HIS A 28 -15.09 -5.19 10.84
N LEU A 29 -13.80 -5.20 10.49
CA LEU A 29 -12.77 -5.87 11.29
C LEU A 29 -12.69 -5.18 12.64
N GLY A 30 -12.82 -5.94 13.73
CA GLY A 30 -12.59 -5.42 15.07
C GLY A 30 -11.27 -4.64 15.14
N PHE A 31 -11.24 -3.56 15.93
CA PHE A 31 -10.18 -2.53 15.92
C PHE A 31 -8.74 -3.05 15.74
N PHE A 32 -8.36 -4.09 16.49
CA PHE A 32 -7.03 -4.71 16.40
C PHE A 32 -6.75 -5.43 15.08
N LYS A 33 -7.76 -6.12 14.51
CA LYS A 33 -7.64 -6.78 13.21
C LYS A 33 -7.47 -5.74 12.10
N GLY A 34 -8.11 -4.57 12.21
CA GLY A 34 -7.97 -3.50 11.24
C GLY A 34 -6.57 -2.89 11.21
N ILE A 35 -5.96 -2.68 12.39
CA ILE A 35 -4.57 -2.20 12.50
C ILE A 35 -3.58 -3.23 11.93
N LEU A 36 -3.76 -4.50 12.27
CA LEU A 36 -2.93 -5.58 11.72
C LEU A 36 -3.06 -5.67 10.21
N ALA A 37 -4.27 -5.55 9.64
CA ALA A 37 -4.47 -5.55 8.20
C ALA A 37 -3.75 -4.36 7.53
N LEU A 38 -3.89 -3.14 8.07
CA LEU A 38 -3.24 -1.94 7.54
C LEU A 38 -1.70 -2.04 7.53
N LEU A 39 -1.11 -2.72 8.52
CA LEU A 39 0.34 -3.00 8.59
C LEU A 39 0.75 -4.19 7.71
N LEU A 40 -0.08 -5.24 7.61
CA LEU A 40 0.25 -6.46 6.88
C LEU A 40 0.39 -6.20 5.39
N TRP A 41 -0.52 -5.47 4.74
CA TRP A 41 -0.44 -5.40 3.27
C TRP A 41 0.63 -4.48 2.67
N PRO A 42 1.10 -3.34 3.24
CA PRO A 42 2.33 -2.74 2.74
C PRO A 42 3.54 -3.67 2.93
N TYR A 43 3.54 -4.52 3.96
CA TYR A 43 4.58 -5.54 4.16
C TYR A 43 4.55 -6.60 3.05
N TYR A 44 3.37 -7.16 2.71
CA TYR A 44 3.24 -8.09 1.57
C TYR A 44 3.57 -7.45 0.22
N ILE A 45 3.14 -6.23 -0.02
CA ILE A 45 3.48 -5.47 -1.23
C ILE A 45 4.99 -5.26 -1.33
N GLY A 46 5.68 -4.93 -0.23
CA GLY A 46 7.13 -4.77 -0.22
C GLY A 46 7.90 -6.06 -0.50
N ILE A 47 7.36 -7.21 -0.06
CA ILE A 47 7.90 -8.53 -0.43
C ILE A 47 7.75 -8.77 -1.92
N GLU A 48 6.56 -8.54 -2.48
CA GLU A 48 6.31 -8.77 -3.91
C GLU A 48 7.00 -7.75 -4.83
N MET A 49 7.22 -6.53 -4.34
CA MET A 49 7.90 -5.45 -5.07
C MET A 49 9.42 -5.48 -4.93
N THR A 50 9.99 -6.37 -4.11
CA THR A 50 11.45 -6.56 -4.05
C THR A 50 11.91 -7.23 -5.35
N PRO A 51 12.69 -6.55 -6.21
CA PRO A 51 13.30 -7.19 -7.37
C PRO A 51 14.55 -7.91 -6.87
N GLY A 52 14.38 -9.11 -6.31
CA GLY A 52 15.48 -9.85 -5.71
C GLY A 52 15.04 -11.12 -5.02
N GLY A 53 14.78 -12.16 -5.83
CA GLY A 53 14.51 -13.50 -5.34
C GLY A 53 14.05 -14.50 -6.41
N ALA A 54 14.71 -14.55 -7.57
CA ALA A 54 14.62 -15.72 -8.46
C ALA A 54 15.79 -15.91 -9.46
N ASP A 55 16.87 -15.12 -9.45
CA ASP A 55 18.17 -15.44 -10.06
C ASP A 55 19.21 -14.33 -9.86
#